data_AF-A0A0Q0ZM76-F1
#
_entry.id   AF-A0A0Q0ZM76-F1
#
_cell.length_a   1.000
_cell.length_b   1.000
_cell.length_c   1.000
_cell.angle_alpha   90.00
_cell.angle_beta   90.00
_cell.angle_gamma   90.00
#
_symmetry.space_group_name_H-M   'P 1'
#
loop_
_entity.id
_entity.type
_entity.pdbx_description
1 polymer ?
#
loop_
_entity_poly.entity_id
_entity_poly.type
_entity_poly.pdbx_seq_one_letter_code
_entity_poly.pdbx_strand_id
1 'polypeptide(L)'
;MNLDELGRVFRQAVSASSVTVPERTLLHAAGCEILEMAAAYADDGQTFLTSGDAVNALASFAYGNGWLDAGRELGLIRSNQGGVTLPDASGTIPYDLHIHLHEKTGRYRRMLEKACCSVACAPEPQSPVYPGCDRILDVARRSYGGGCTFLEQGECANALASFSYGYGWLDAGVRCGLLWIERNRDLFTI
;
A
#
# COMPACT_ATOMS: atom_id res chain seq x y z
N MET A 1 11.11 14.87 5.36
CA MET A 1 11.73 13.54 5.19
C MET A 1 12.13 13.42 3.73
N ASN A 2 13.34 13.00 3.40
CA ASN A 2 13.69 12.71 2.00
C ASN A 2 13.34 11.25 1.64
N LEU A 3 13.45 10.89 0.36
CA LEU A 3 13.05 9.57 -0.10
C LEU A 3 13.89 8.42 0.50
N ASP A 4 15.20 8.65 0.71
CA ASP A 4 16.08 7.71 1.40
C ASP A 4 15.62 7.43 2.83
N GLU A 5 15.23 8.47 3.57
CA GLU A 5 14.75 8.35 4.92
C GLU A 5 13.40 7.61 4.98
N LEU A 6 12.49 7.87 4.04
CA LEU A 6 11.25 7.11 3.89
C LEU A 6 11.54 5.61 3.68
N GLY A 7 12.39 5.28 2.70
CA GLY A 7 12.76 3.89 2.43
C GLY A 7 13.42 3.21 3.62
N ARG A 8 14.30 3.91 4.34
CA ARG A 8 14.95 3.43 5.56
C ARG A 8 13.93 3.15 6.67
N VAL A 9 13.02 4.08 6.95
CA VAL A 9 11.99 3.92 7.98
C VAL A 9 11.07 2.75 7.65
N PHE A 10 10.63 2.63 6.38
CA PHE A 10 9.78 1.53 5.96
C PHE A 10 10.49 0.17 6.09
N ARG A 11 11.74 0.03 5.61
CA ARG A 11 12.52 -1.21 5.78
C ARG A 11 12.74 -1.57 7.25
N GLN A 12 12.99 -0.58 8.11
CA GLN A 12 13.10 -0.80 9.54
C GLN A 12 11.77 -1.28 10.13
N ALA A 13 10.65 -0.73 9.68
CA ALA A 13 9.31 -1.17 10.09
C ALA A 13 9.02 -2.61 9.67
N VAL A 14 9.38 -3.01 8.44
CA VAL A 14 9.26 -4.40 7.97
C VAL A 14 10.14 -5.32 8.82
N SER A 15 11.42 -4.98 9.01
CA SER A 15 12.37 -5.80 9.78
C SER A 15 11.99 -5.96 11.25
N ALA A 16 11.28 -4.97 11.82
CA ALA A 16 10.79 -4.99 13.19
C ALA A 16 9.39 -5.63 13.33
N SER A 17 8.83 -6.15 12.23
CA SER A 17 7.50 -6.76 12.20
C SER A 17 7.57 -8.29 12.19
N SER A 18 6.57 -8.93 12.77
CA SER A 18 6.45 -10.39 12.83
C SER A 18 4.97 -10.82 12.78
N VAL A 19 4.69 -12.01 12.26
CA VAL A 19 3.34 -12.59 12.26
C VAL A 19 2.91 -12.89 13.71
N THR A 20 1.72 -12.45 14.10
CA THR A 20 1.14 -12.70 15.43
C THR A 20 0.44 -14.04 15.53
N VAL A 21 -0.08 -14.52 14.40
CA VAL A 21 -0.90 -15.71 14.32
C VAL A 21 -0.03 -16.96 14.52
N PRO A 22 -0.47 -17.96 15.30
CA PRO A 22 0.29 -19.20 15.50
C PRO A 22 0.66 -19.90 14.20
N GLU A 23 1.88 -20.43 14.13
CA GLU A 23 2.38 -21.21 13.00
C GLU A 23 1.43 -22.34 12.60
N ARG A 24 1.48 -22.73 11.32
CA ARG A 24 0.67 -23.83 10.74
C ARG A 24 -0.85 -23.61 10.81
N THR A 25 -1.31 -22.38 11.02
CA THR A 25 -2.72 -21.99 10.86
C THR A 25 -2.94 -21.24 9.54
N LEU A 26 -4.18 -21.21 9.05
CA LEU A 26 -4.50 -20.55 7.78
C LEU A 26 -4.19 -19.05 7.80
N LEU A 27 -4.50 -18.37 8.90
CA LEU A 27 -4.25 -16.94 9.05
C LEU A 27 -2.76 -16.60 9.24
N HIS A 28 -1.94 -17.58 9.66
CA HIS A 28 -0.49 -17.41 9.68
C HIS A 28 0.07 -17.33 8.26
N ALA A 29 -0.43 -18.14 7.32
CA ALA A 29 -0.03 -18.05 5.92
C ALA A 29 -0.36 -16.67 5.33
N ALA A 30 -1.55 -16.12 5.62
CA ALA A 30 -1.91 -14.76 5.22
C ALA A 30 -0.97 -13.70 5.83
N GLY A 31 -0.63 -13.83 7.11
CA GLY A 31 0.35 -12.95 7.76
C GLY A 31 1.74 -13.05 7.15
N CYS A 32 2.22 -14.25 6.82
CA CYS A 32 3.50 -14.45 6.14
C CYS A 32 3.52 -13.75 4.79
N GLU A 33 2.45 -13.92 4.01
CA GLU A 33 2.32 -13.28 2.70
C GLU A 33 2.34 -11.76 2.79
N ILE A 34 1.66 -11.16 3.77
CA ILE A 34 1.73 -9.71 3.98
C ILE A 34 3.16 -9.24 4.23
N LEU A 35 3.92 -9.94 5.09
CA LEU A 35 5.32 -9.57 5.36
C LEU A 35 6.23 -9.80 4.17
N GLU A 36 6.03 -10.89 3.42
CA GLU A 36 6.78 -11.18 2.21
C GLU A 36 6.57 -10.08 1.17
N MET A 37 5.31 -9.68 0.92
CA MET A 37 4.99 -8.61 -0.01
C MET A 37 5.54 -7.27 0.47
N ALA A 38 5.37 -6.91 1.75
CA ALA A 38 5.93 -5.68 2.30
C ALA A 38 7.48 -5.65 2.18
N ALA A 39 8.17 -6.77 2.41
CA ALA A 39 9.61 -6.89 2.24
C ALA A 39 10.04 -6.76 0.78
N ALA A 40 9.37 -7.46 -0.14
CA ALA A 40 9.66 -7.39 -1.57
C ALA A 40 9.57 -5.95 -2.10
N TYR A 41 8.50 -5.21 -1.76
CA TYR A 41 8.37 -3.82 -2.17
C TYR A 41 9.33 -2.86 -1.47
N ALA A 42 9.87 -3.24 -0.30
CA ALA A 42 10.93 -2.48 0.36
C ALA A 42 12.28 -2.66 -0.38
N ASP A 43 12.56 -3.87 -0.86
CA ASP A 43 13.75 -4.20 -1.64
C ASP A 43 13.68 -3.61 -3.06
N ASP A 44 12.54 -3.72 -3.73
CA ASP A 44 12.29 -3.11 -5.03
C ASP A 44 12.44 -1.59 -4.96
N GLY A 45 11.84 -0.96 -3.94
CA GLY A 45 11.95 0.47 -3.73
C GLY A 45 13.40 0.92 -3.52
N GLN A 46 14.20 0.14 -2.79
CA GLN A 46 15.63 0.43 -2.63
C GLN A 46 16.40 0.24 -3.93
N THR A 47 16.05 -0.77 -4.73
CA THR A 47 16.65 -1.01 -6.04
C THR A 47 16.39 0.15 -6.99
N PHE A 48 15.14 0.63 -7.06
CA PHE A 48 14.77 1.82 -7.83
C PHE A 48 15.50 3.07 -7.35
N LEU A 49 15.61 3.26 -6.03
CA LEU A 49 16.28 4.42 -5.48
C LEU A 49 17.77 4.43 -5.86
N THR A 50 18.45 3.28 -5.74
CA THR A 50 19.86 3.12 -6.12
C THR A 50 20.10 3.28 -7.63
N SER A 51 19.12 2.95 -8.47
CA SER A 51 19.20 3.16 -9.92
C SER A 51 18.81 4.58 -10.38
N GLY A 52 18.46 5.48 -9.45
CA GLY A 52 18.07 6.86 -9.75
C GLY A 52 16.59 7.03 -10.11
N ASP A 53 15.77 6.01 -9.93
CA ASP A 53 14.33 6.03 -10.22
C ASP A 53 13.51 6.36 -8.96
N ALA A 54 13.59 7.61 -8.53
CA ALA A 54 12.91 8.09 -7.33
C ALA A 54 11.38 7.95 -7.40
N VAL A 55 10.80 7.99 -8.60
CA VAL A 55 9.35 7.90 -8.80
C VAL A 55 8.86 6.47 -8.53
N ASN A 56 9.55 5.46 -9.07
CA ASN A 56 9.21 4.06 -8.79
C ASN A 56 9.56 3.66 -7.36
N ALA A 57 10.64 4.19 -6.80
CA ALA A 57 10.98 3.99 -5.39
C ALA A 57 9.86 4.49 -4.45
N LEU A 58 9.36 5.71 -4.66
CA LEU A 58 8.27 6.28 -3.87
C LEU A 58 7.00 5.43 -3.93
N ALA A 59 6.59 5.03 -5.15
CA ALA A 59 5.42 4.18 -5.34
C ALA A 59 5.59 2.82 -4.62
N SER A 60 6.77 2.22 -4.74
CA SER A 60 7.09 0.92 -4.12
C SER A 60 7.02 0.98 -2.59
N PHE A 61 7.68 1.97 -1.97
CA PHE A 61 7.65 2.13 -0.52
C PHE A 61 6.23 2.40 -0.01
N ALA A 62 5.47 3.28 -0.67
CA ALA A 62 4.11 3.59 -0.26
C ALA A 62 3.17 2.38 -0.40
N TYR A 63 3.29 1.63 -1.50
CA TYR A 63 2.52 0.41 -1.73
C TYR A 63 2.83 -0.67 -0.68
N GLY A 64 4.10 -0.98 -0.45
CA GLY A 64 4.52 -1.95 0.56
C GLY A 64 4.10 -1.54 1.98
N ASN A 65 4.11 -0.24 2.28
CA ASN A 65 3.61 0.26 3.55
C ASN A 65 2.10 0.05 3.71
N GLY A 66 1.34 0.17 2.62
CA GLY A 66 -0.09 -0.17 2.59
C GLY A 66 -0.35 -1.62 2.99
N TRP A 67 0.44 -2.56 2.46
CA TRP A 67 0.39 -3.97 2.87
C TRP A 67 0.67 -4.17 4.35
N LEU A 68 1.76 -3.57 4.85
CA LEU A 68 2.17 -3.73 6.23
C LEU A 68 1.13 -3.19 7.22
N ASP A 69 0.59 -1.99 6.95
CA ASP A 69 -0.43 -1.38 7.78
C ASP A 69 -1.77 -2.13 7.71
N ALA A 70 -2.15 -2.65 6.55
CA ALA A 70 -3.32 -3.53 6.44
C ALA A 70 -3.18 -4.76 7.33
N GLY A 71 -2.02 -5.43 7.31
CA GLY A 71 -1.77 -6.59 8.17
C GLY A 71 -1.76 -6.27 9.67
N ARG A 72 -1.29 -5.08 10.05
CA ARG A 72 -1.36 -4.61 11.45
C ARG A 72 -2.80 -4.35 11.89
N GLU A 73 -3.58 -3.67 11.06
CA GLU A 73 -4.98 -3.36 11.34
C GLU A 73 -5.84 -4.62 11.44
N LEU A 74 -5.54 -5.64 10.63
CA LEU A 74 -6.17 -6.95 10.69
C LEU A 74 -5.69 -7.81 11.89
N GLY A 75 -4.69 -7.33 12.63
CA GLY A 75 -4.11 -8.05 13.76
C GLY A 75 -3.26 -9.26 13.37
N LEU A 76 -2.91 -9.41 12.09
CA LEU A 76 -2.05 -10.49 11.57
C LEU A 76 -0.57 -10.20 11.81
N ILE A 77 -0.21 -8.92 11.88
CA ILE A 77 1.16 -8.44 12.04
C ILE A 77 1.30 -7.66 13.34
N ARG A 78 2.37 -7.93 14.09
CA ARG A 78 2.82 -7.11 15.21
C ARG A 78 4.06 -6.36 14.78
N SER A 79 4.15 -5.10 15.17
CA SER A 79 5.33 -4.26 15.04
C SER A 79 5.61 -3.57 16.36
N ASN A 80 6.89 -3.49 16.74
CA ASN A 80 7.32 -2.71 17.90
C ASN A 80 7.49 -1.21 17.59
N GLN A 81 7.30 -0.83 16.32
CA GLN A 81 7.23 0.54 15.82
C GLN A 81 5.76 0.86 15.51
N GLY A 82 5.31 2.09 15.77
CA GLY A 82 3.97 2.56 15.38
C GLY A 82 3.73 2.52 13.86
N GLY A 83 2.49 2.77 13.43
CA GLY A 83 2.15 2.92 12.01
C GLY A 83 3.09 3.92 11.33
N VAL A 84 3.54 3.61 10.11
CA VAL A 84 4.34 4.57 9.35
C VAL A 84 3.35 5.52 8.70
N THR A 85 3.13 6.68 9.31
CA THR A 85 2.49 7.79 8.61
C THR A 85 3.34 8.10 7.39
N LEU A 86 2.75 8.00 6.19
CA LEU A 86 3.47 8.42 4.99
C LEU A 86 3.85 9.90 5.18
N PRO A 87 5.15 10.21 5.17
CA PRO A 87 5.60 11.58 5.34
C PRO A 87 5.17 12.40 4.11
N ASP A 88 5.17 13.72 4.28
CA ASP A 88 5.12 14.63 3.14
C ASP A 88 6.25 14.30 2.16
N ALA A 89 5.86 13.87 0.96
CA ALA A 89 6.72 13.52 -0.15
C ALA A 89 7.02 14.74 -1.06
N SER A 90 6.56 15.94 -0.68
CA SER A 90 6.91 17.17 -1.39
C SER A 90 8.42 17.36 -1.48
N GLY A 91 8.90 17.67 -2.69
CA GLY A 91 10.33 17.91 -2.93
C GLY A 91 11.22 16.68 -2.83
N THR A 92 10.66 15.47 -2.71
CA THR A 92 11.44 14.22 -2.69
C THR A 92 11.87 13.76 -4.08
N ILE A 93 11.21 14.24 -5.13
CA ILE A 93 11.44 13.84 -6.52
C ILE A 93 12.24 14.94 -7.24
N PRO A 94 13.38 14.60 -7.86
CA PRO A 94 14.13 15.51 -8.73
C PRO A 94 13.31 16.08 -9.90
N TYR A 95 13.58 17.34 -10.27
CA TYR A 95 12.80 18.07 -11.28
C TYR A 95 12.80 17.39 -12.66
N ASP A 96 13.93 16.81 -13.06
CA ASP A 96 14.09 16.07 -14.32
C ASP A 96 13.18 14.83 -14.42
N LEU A 97 12.70 14.31 -13.29
CA LEU A 97 11.75 13.20 -13.25
C LEU A 97 10.27 13.64 -13.21
N HIS A 98 9.95 14.94 -13.24
CA HIS A 98 8.57 15.42 -13.07
C HIS A 98 7.62 14.94 -14.19
N ILE A 99 8.10 14.78 -15.43
CA ILE A 99 7.28 14.21 -16.52
C ILE A 99 6.91 12.76 -16.19
N HIS A 100 7.89 11.97 -15.73
CA HIS A 100 7.66 10.59 -15.32
C HIS A 100 6.73 10.50 -14.10
N LEU A 101 6.92 11.39 -13.12
CA LEU A 101 6.05 11.52 -11.95
C LEU A 101 4.60 11.77 -12.37
N HIS A 102 4.34 12.78 -13.20
CA HIS A 102 2.98 13.10 -13.68
C HIS A 102 2.33 11.92 -14.41
N GLU A 103 3.04 11.25 -15.30
CA GLU A 103 2.53 10.06 -16.00
C GLU A 103 2.13 8.96 -15.01
N LYS A 104 3.07 8.59 -14.13
CA LYS A 104 2.86 7.49 -13.19
C LYS A 104 1.76 7.81 -12.18
N THR A 105 1.70 9.03 -11.65
CA THR A 105 0.62 9.48 -10.76
C THR A 105 -0.73 9.37 -11.44
N GLY A 106 -0.84 9.83 -12.70
CA GLY A 106 -2.07 9.70 -13.48
C GLY A 106 -2.49 8.25 -13.71
N ARG A 107 -1.52 7.35 -13.95
CA ARG A 107 -1.76 5.91 -14.09
C ARG A 107 -2.28 5.30 -12.80
N TYR A 108 -1.64 5.59 -11.67
CA TYR A 108 -2.02 5.04 -10.36
C TYR A 108 -3.37 5.57 -9.87
N ARG A 109 -3.72 6.83 -10.17
CA ARG A 109 -5.06 7.37 -9.92
C ARG A 109 -6.13 6.51 -10.58
N ARG A 110 -6.02 6.31 -11.89
CA ARG A 110 -6.98 5.50 -12.68
C ARG A 110 -7.03 4.06 -12.21
N MET A 111 -5.86 3.50 -11.87
CA MET A 111 -5.75 2.14 -11.39
C MET A 111 -6.51 1.96 -10.07
N LEU A 112 -6.24 2.80 -9.06
CA LEU A 112 -6.89 2.71 -7.76
C LEU A 112 -8.39 2.99 -7.85
N GLU A 113 -8.81 4.00 -8.61
CA GLU A 113 -10.22 4.28 -8.87
C GLU A 113 -10.94 3.03 -9.39
N LYS A 114 -10.37 2.41 -10.43
CA LYS A 114 -10.93 1.22 -11.05
C LYS A 114 -10.88 0.02 -10.12
N ALA A 115 -9.82 -0.16 -9.34
CA ALA A 115 -9.68 -1.23 -8.36
C ALA A 115 -10.69 -1.12 -7.22
N CYS A 116 -10.87 0.07 -6.62
CA CYS A 116 -11.88 0.36 -5.60
C CYS A 116 -13.29 0.02 -6.06
N CYS A 117 -13.60 0.26 -7.33
CA CYS A 117 -14.87 -0.13 -7.91
C CYS A 117 -14.97 -1.65 -8.09
N SER A 118 -13.86 -2.34 -8.36
CA SER A 118 -13.83 -3.72 -8.84
C SER A 118 -13.94 -4.81 -7.77
N VAL A 119 -14.02 -4.44 -6.50
CA VAL A 119 -14.03 -5.36 -5.36
C VAL A 119 -15.26 -5.15 -4.47
N ALA A 120 -15.64 -6.21 -3.77
CA ALA A 120 -16.66 -6.18 -2.72
C ALA A 120 -16.21 -7.01 -1.53
N CYS A 121 -16.87 -6.82 -0.38
CA CYS A 121 -16.61 -7.62 0.81
C CYS A 121 -16.96 -9.09 0.56
N ALA A 122 -16.02 -9.97 0.89
CA ALA A 122 -16.21 -11.41 0.82
C ALA A 122 -16.86 -12.01 2.08
N PRO A 123 -16.53 -11.55 3.32
CA PRO A 123 -17.20 -12.06 4.52
C PRO A 123 -18.68 -11.69 4.57
N GLU A 124 -19.48 -12.52 5.24
CA GLU A 124 -20.88 -12.22 5.56
C GLU A 124 -20.96 -10.99 6.49
N PRO A 125 -21.87 -10.00 6.24
CA PRO A 125 -22.05 -8.81 7.08
C PRO A 125 -22.16 -9.02 8.59
N GLN A 126 -22.73 -10.14 9.03
CA GLN A 126 -22.86 -10.46 10.45
C GLN A 126 -21.63 -11.17 11.05
N SER A 127 -20.64 -11.51 10.22
CA SER A 127 -19.43 -12.19 10.69
C SER A 127 -18.49 -11.22 11.44
N PRO A 128 -17.75 -11.70 12.45
CA PRO A 128 -16.78 -10.87 13.18
C PRO A 128 -15.65 -10.30 12.32
N VAL A 129 -15.45 -10.84 11.11
CA VAL A 129 -14.36 -10.48 10.20
C VAL A 129 -14.79 -9.39 9.21
N TYR A 130 -16.10 -9.20 9.00
CA TYR A 130 -16.64 -8.19 8.09
C TYR A 130 -16.11 -6.77 8.32
N PRO A 131 -15.96 -6.27 9.57
CA PRO A 131 -15.38 -4.95 9.81
C PRO A 131 -13.97 -4.77 9.23
N GLY A 132 -13.19 -5.85 9.11
CA GLY A 132 -11.87 -5.81 8.47
C GLY A 132 -11.95 -5.49 6.98
N CYS A 133 -12.95 -6.03 6.27
CA CYS A 133 -13.19 -5.67 4.87
C CYS A 133 -13.59 -4.19 4.72
N ASP A 134 -14.59 -3.74 5.50
CA ASP A 134 -15.05 -2.36 5.46
C ASP A 134 -13.90 -1.39 5.71
N ARG A 135 -13.02 -1.74 6.65
CA ARG A 135 -11.84 -0.95 6.96
C ARG A 135 -10.85 -0.86 5.79
N ILE A 136 -10.57 -1.97 5.11
CA ILE A 136 -9.71 -1.96 3.91
C ILE A 136 -10.29 -1.06 2.82
N LEU A 137 -11.58 -1.22 2.49
CA LEU A 137 -12.24 -0.42 1.46
C LEU A 137 -12.27 1.07 1.83
N ASP A 138 -12.52 1.38 3.10
CA ASP A 138 -12.52 2.73 3.63
C ASP A 138 -11.14 3.39 3.49
N VAL A 139 -10.05 2.71 3.88
CA VAL A 139 -8.69 3.24 3.71
C VAL A 139 -8.37 3.47 2.23
N ALA A 140 -8.62 2.48 1.37
CA ALA A 140 -8.37 2.61 -0.06
C ALA A 140 -9.12 3.81 -0.69
N ARG A 141 -10.39 4.02 -0.32
CA ARG A 141 -11.20 5.15 -0.81
C ARG A 141 -10.72 6.49 -0.25
N ARG A 142 -10.33 6.56 1.02
CA ARG A 142 -9.74 7.78 1.60
C ARG A 142 -8.40 8.13 0.95
N SER A 143 -7.56 7.12 0.69
CA SER A 143 -6.32 7.29 -0.05
C SER A 143 -6.56 7.80 -1.46
N TYR A 144 -7.57 7.26 -2.16
CA TYR A 144 -8.00 7.81 -3.45
C TYR A 144 -8.43 9.27 -3.34
N GLY A 145 -9.32 9.60 -2.41
CA GLY A 145 -9.79 10.97 -2.18
C GLY A 145 -8.64 11.94 -1.87
N GLY A 146 -7.76 11.57 -0.93
CA GLY A 146 -6.58 12.36 -0.56
C GLY A 146 -5.62 12.54 -1.73
N GLY A 147 -5.37 11.50 -2.52
CA GLY A 147 -4.54 11.61 -3.73
C GLY A 147 -5.13 12.56 -4.77
N CYS A 148 -6.46 12.58 -4.94
CA CYS A 148 -7.13 13.55 -5.81
C CYS A 148 -6.98 14.98 -5.29
N THR A 149 -7.13 15.21 -3.99
CA THR A 149 -6.88 16.53 -3.38
C THR A 149 -5.44 17.00 -3.58
N PHE A 150 -4.45 16.12 -3.41
CA PHE A 150 -3.06 16.46 -3.69
C PHE A 150 -2.83 16.83 -5.17
N LEU A 151 -3.50 16.15 -6.11
CA LEU A 151 -3.42 16.51 -7.53
C LEU A 151 -3.99 17.89 -7.82
N GLU A 152 -5.11 18.26 -7.19
CA GLU A 152 -5.70 19.61 -7.32
C GLU A 152 -4.74 20.70 -6.82
N GLN A 153 -3.89 20.37 -5.84
CA GLN A 153 -2.86 21.25 -5.28
C GLN A 153 -1.53 21.20 -6.06
N GLY A 154 -1.42 20.36 -7.09
CA GLY A 154 -0.18 20.16 -7.86
C GLY A 154 0.86 19.27 -7.18
N GLU A 155 0.53 18.64 -6.05
CA GLU A 155 1.43 17.82 -5.24
C GLU A 155 1.50 16.36 -5.76
N CYS A 156 2.09 16.17 -6.93
CA CYS A 156 2.04 14.87 -7.62
C CYS A 156 2.76 13.73 -6.88
N ALA A 157 3.79 14.02 -6.09
CA ALA A 157 4.48 13.02 -5.26
C ALA A 157 3.58 12.51 -4.12
N ASN A 158 2.93 13.43 -3.40
CA ASN A 158 1.96 13.07 -2.36
C ASN A 158 0.77 12.31 -2.93
N ALA A 159 0.28 12.72 -4.10
CA ALA A 159 -0.75 11.99 -4.81
C ALA A 159 -0.32 10.56 -5.17
N LEU A 160 0.87 10.38 -5.74
CA LEU A 160 1.40 9.05 -6.09
C LEU A 160 1.52 8.14 -4.87
N ALA A 161 2.07 8.66 -3.77
CA ALA A 161 2.22 7.92 -2.53
C ALA A 161 0.84 7.49 -2.00
N SER A 162 -0.13 8.40 -1.97
CA SER A 162 -1.49 8.13 -1.50
C SER A 162 -2.18 7.05 -2.35
N PHE A 163 -2.14 7.16 -3.69
CA PHE A 163 -2.72 6.14 -4.56
C PHE A 163 -2.05 4.78 -4.42
N SER A 164 -0.72 4.75 -4.32
CA SER A 164 0.05 3.49 -4.18
C SER A 164 -0.27 2.80 -2.85
N TYR A 165 -0.36 3.58 -1.77
CA TYR A 165 -0.70 3.08 -0.44
C TYR A 165 -2.11 2.47 -0.39
N GLY A 166 -3.11 3.20 -0.91
CA GLY A 166 -4.48 2.69 -0.99
C GLY A 166 -4.56 1.39 -1.80
N TYR A 167 -3.74 1.25 -2.83
CA TYR A 167 -3.66 0.03 -3.63
C TYR A 167 -3.10 -1.15 -2.84
N GLY A 168 -2.03 -0.93 -2.06
CA GLY A 168 -1.45 -1.96 -1.19
C GLY A 168 -2.48 -2.53 -0.20
N TRP A 169 -3.36 -1.68 0.34
CA TRP A 169 -4.48 -2.12 1.18
C TRP A 169 -5.47 -3.02 0.43
N LEU A 170 -5.84 -2.68 -0.80
CA LEU A 170 -6.76 -3.49 -1.59
C LEU A 170 -6.17 -4.86 -1.92
N ASP A 171 -4.93 -4.90 -2.40
CA ASP A 171 -4.26 -6.16 -2.74
C ASP A 171 -4.09 -7.04 -1.50
N ALA A 172 -3.70 -6.45 -0.35
CA ALA A 172 -3.66 -7.18 0.92
C ALA A 172 -5.03 -7.77 1.28
N GLY A 173 -6.10 -7.00 1.11
CA GLY A 173 -7.47 -7.45 1.37
C GLY A 173 -7.92 -8.59 0.46
N VAL A 174 -7.57 -8.54 -0.83
CA VAL A 174 -7.84 -9.62 -1.79
C VAL A 174 -7.06 -10.88 -1.41
N ARG A 175 -5.76 -10.76 -1.14
CA ARG A 175 -4.88 -11.89 -0.83
C ARG A 175 -5.19 -12.54 0.51
N CYS A 176 -5.70 -11.76 1.47
CA CYS A 176 -6.23 -12.28 2.74
C CYS A 176 -7.65 -12.86 2.63
N GLY A 177 -8.30 -12.79 1.47
CA GLY A 177 -9.67 -13.31 1.27
C GLY A 177 -10.76 -12.46 1.92
N LEU A 178 -10.48 -11.20 2.27
CA LEU A 178 -11.47 -10.25 2.81
C LEU A 178 -12.22 -9.51 1.70
N LEU A 179 -11.60 -9.43 0.53
CA LEU A 179 -12.18 -8.88 -0.68
C LEU A 179 -12.25 -9.96 -1.75
N TRP A 180 -13.32 -9.95 -2.53
CA TRP A 180 -13.38 -10.70 -3.78
C TRP A 180 -13.49 -9.74 -4.95
N ILE A 181 -12.90 -10.14 -6.08
CA ILE A 181 -12.83 -9.31 -7.28
C ILE A 181 -14.05 -9.60 -8.16
N GLU A 182 -14.93 -8.62 -8.29
CA GLU A 182 -16.14 -8.70 -9.13
C GLU A 182 -15.81 -8.51 -10.62
N ARG A 183 -14.78 -7.71 -10.94
CA ARG A 183 -14.40 -7.32 -12.30
C ARG A 183 -12.93 -6.92 -12.39
N ASN A 184 -12.38 -6.82 -13.61
CA ASN A 184 -10.99 -6.39 -13.84
C ASN A 184 -9.95 -7.15 -13.00
N ARG A 185 -10.01 -8.49 -13.02
CA ARG A 185 -9.08 -9.36 -12.27
C ARG A 185 -7.62 -9.14 -12.63
N ASP A 186 -7.35 -8.62 -13.83
CA ASP A 186 -6.03 -8.23 -14.33
C ASP A 186 -5.37 -7.10 -13.53
N LEU A 187 -6.13 -6.37 -12.71
CA LEU A 187 -5.61 -5.29 -11.88
C LEU A 187 -4.98 -5.77 -10.57
N PHE A 188 -5.29 -6.99 -10.12
CA PHE A 188 -4.91 -7.47 -8.81
C PHE A 188 -3.82 -8.53 -8.89
N THR A 189 -2.98 -8.58 -7.86
CA THR A 189 -2.09 -9.72 -7.65
C THR A 189 -2.94 -10.87 -7.09
N ILE A 190 -3.02 -12.01 -7.79
CA ILE A 190 -3.80 -13.21 -7.41
C ILE A 190 -3.00 -14.51 -7.62
#